data_AF-A0A267MJA5-F1
#
_entry.id   AF-A0A267MJA5-F1
#
_cell.length_a   1.000
_cell.length_b   1.000
_cell.length_c   1.000
_cell.angle_alpha   90.00
_cell.angle_beta   90.00
_cell.angle_gamma   90.00
#
_symmetry.space_group_name_H-M   'P 1'
#
loop_
_entity.id
_entity.type
_entity.pdbx_description
1 polymer ?
#
loop_
_entity_poly.entity_id
_entity_poly.type
_entity_poly.pdbx_seq_one_letter_code
_entity_poly.pdbx_strand_id
1 'polypeptide(L)'
;MGRKEEKNKKNYYFFKSMSIVLLMIIMIGGIVSVDNSFRQLNKIEDKMALGYYKITKSLYEVYICGEKLYVDKEKVKDKYMSIKNNIDIFIKDVQNKNEFFDK
;
A
#
# COMPACT_ATOMS: atom_id res chain seq x y z
N MET A 1 12.83 42.06 9.86
CA MET A 1 11.43 41.70 9.54
C MET A 1 11.24 40.37 8.80
N GLY A 2 12.24 39.82 8.09
CA GLY A 2 12.03 38.64 7.21
C GLY A 2 11.74 37.26 7.85
N ARG A 3 12.15 36.97 9.09
CA ARG A 3 11.97 35.61 9.69
C ARG A 3 10.51 35.26 10.06
N LYS A 4 9.64 36.26 10.27
CA LYS A 4 8.22 36.03 10.56
C LYS A 4 7.42 35.70 9.29
N GLU A 5 7.80 36.28 8.15
CA GLU A 5 7.14 36.03 6.86
C GLU A 5 7.45 34.64 6.29
N GLU A 6 8.69 34.13 6.45
CA GLU A 6 9.04 32.77 6.05
C GLU A 6 8.28 31.69 6.86
N LYS A 7 8.12 31.89 8.17
CA LYS A 7 7.33 30.98 9.03
C LYS A 7 5.86 30.94 8.62
N ASN A 8 5.27 32.09 8.28
CA ASN A 8 3.88 32.15 7.83
C ASN A 8 3.68 31.48 6.46
N LYS A 9 4.62 31.63 5.51
CA LYS A 9 4.59 30.90 4.23
C LYS A 9 4.70 29.40 4.43
N LYS A 10 5.59 28.91 5.30
CA LYS A 10 5.78 27.48 5.54
C LYS A 10 4.52 26.81 6.11
N ASN A 11 3.84 27.48 7.05
CA ASN A 11 2.56 27.01 7.58
C ASN A 11 1.46 26.98 6.50
N TYR A 12 1.38 28.00 5.65
CA TYR A 12 0.41 28.04 4.55
C TYR A 12 0.55 26.84 3.59
N TYR A 13 1.77 26.50 3.17
CA TYR A 13 2.01 25.32 2.32
C TYR A 13 1.68 24.00 3.03
N PHE A 14 1.96 23.90 4.33
CA PHE A 14 1.60 22.73 5.12
C PHE A 14 0.07 22.54 5.19
N PHE A 15 -0.67 23.59 5.55
CA PHE A 15 -2.14 23.56 5.59
C PHE A 15 -2.75 23.28 4.21
N LYS A 16 -2.17 23.83 3.13
CA LYS A 16 -2.60 23.55 1.76
C LYS A 16 -2.34 22.09 1.36
N SER A 17 -1.24 21.49 1.79
CA SER A 17 -1.00 20.07 1.54
C SER A 17 -1.95 19.18 2.36
N MET A 18 -2.23 19.57 3.61
CA MET A 18 -3.15 18.86 4.50
C MET A 18 -4.58 18.87 3.95
N SER A 19 -5.02 19.99 3.37
CA SER A 19 -6.36 20.08 2.76
C SER A 19 -6.50 19.23 1.52
N ILE A 20 -5.45 19.08 0.71
CA ILE A 20 -5.44 18.16 -0.45
C ILE A 20 -5.53 16.71 0.02
N VAL A 21 -4.79 16.33 1.06
CA VAL A 21 -4.87 14.98 1.65
C VAL A 21 -6.27 14.70 2.21
N LEU A 22 -6.86 15.69 2.90
CA LEU A 22 -8.22 15.56 3.42
C LEU A 22 -9.25 15.39 2.29
N LEU A 23 -9.12 16.16 1.21
CA LEU A 23 -9.94 16.01 0.01
C LEU A 23 -9.83 14.62 -0.60
N MET A 24 -8.62 14.06 -0.67
CA MET A 24 -8.39 12.69 -1.15
C MET A 24 -9.11 11.66 -0.26
N ILE A 25 -9.04 11.82 1.07
CA ILE A 25 -9.74 10.93 2.01
C ILE A 25 -11.26 11.03 1.83
N ILE A 26 -11.80 12.25 1.68
CA ILE A 26 -13.24 12.46 1.46
C ILE A 26 -13.69 11.86 0.13
N MET A 27 -12.89 12.00 -0.94
CA MET A 27 -13.19 11.39 -2.24
C MET A 27 -13.22 9.87 -2.16
N ILE A 28 -12.19 9.26 -1.55
CA ILE A 28 -12.12 7.80 -1.37
C ILE A 28 -13.28 7.31 -0.51
N GLY A 29 -13.55 8.00 0.61
CA GLY A 29 -14.66 7.68 1.51
C GLY A 29 -16.03 7.80 0.83
N GLY A 30 -16.21 8.83 0.00
CA GLY A 30 -17.42 9.03 -0.81
C GLY A 30 -17.64 7.91 -1.81
N ILE A 31 -16.59 7.52 -2.54
CA ILE A 31 -16.64 6.39 -3.49
C ILE A 31 -17.03 5.09 -2.75
N VAL A 32 -16.41 4.80 -1.61
CA VAL A 32 -16.73 3.60 -0.81
C VAL A 32 -18.16 3.64 -0.28
N SER A 33 -18.63 4.80 0.16
CA SER A 33 -20.00 4.97 0.68
C SER A 33 -21.06 4.79 -0.41
N VAL A 34 -20.83 5.36 -1.59
CA VAL A 34 -21.71 5.20 -2.75
C VAL A 34 -21.71 3.75 -3.24
N ASP A 35 -20.55 3.10 -3.32
CA ASP A 35 -20.42 1.68 -3.70
C ASP A 35 -21.19 0.78 -2.73
N ASN A 36 -21.04 1.00 -1.42
CA ASN A 36 -21.77 0.26 -0.40
C ASN A 36 -23.29 0.47 -0.49
N SER A 37 -23.73 1.70 -0.78
CA SER A 37 -25.15 2.04 -0.92
C SER A 37 -25.75 1.42 -2.18
N PHE A 38 -25.05 1.49 -3.32
CA PHE A 38 -25.47 0.84 -4.57
C PHE A 38 -25.54 -0.68 -4.43
N ARG A 39 -24.61 -1.29 -3.68
CA ARG A 39 -24.57 -2.73 -3.44
C ARG A 39 -25.72 -3.22 -2.56
N GLN A 40 -26.09 -2.45 -1.54
CA GLN A 40 -27.28 -2.72 -0.72
C GLN A 40 -28.58 -2.62 -1.53
N LEU A 41 -28.65 -1.64 -2.46
CA LEU A 41 -29.82 -1.45 -3.32
C LEU A 41 -29.97 -2.55 -4.39
N ASN A 42 -28.88 -3.02 -4.99
CA ASN A 42 -28.95 -3.91 -6.15
C ASN A 42 -28.89 -5.42 -5.84
N LYS A 43 -28.75 -5.86 -4.58
CA LYS A 43 -28.55 -7.30 -4.22
C LYS A 43 -27.46 -7.98 -5.08
N ILE A 44 -26.42 -7.23 -5.48
CA ILE A 44 -25.29 -7.79 -6.23
C ILE A 44 -24.32 -8.34 -5.19
N GLU A 45 -24.48 -9.62 -4.87
CA GLU A 45 -23.68 -10.33 -3.84
C GLU A 45 -22.17 -10.36 -4.16
N ASP A 46 -21.76 -10.07 -5.40
CA ASP A 46 -20.44 -10.49 -5.89
C ASP A 46 -19.44 -9.39 -6.30
N LYS A 47 -19.82 -8.10 -6.27
CA LYS A 47 -18.93 -7.02 -6.74
C LYS A 47 -18.63 -6.04 -5.61
N MET A 48 -17.65 -6.37 -4.78
CA MET A 48 -17.06 -5.42 -3.83
C MET A 48 -15.90 -4.66 -4.50
N ALA A 49 -15.89 -3.33 -4.40
CA ALA A 49 -14.73 -2.54 -4.83
C ALA A 49 -13.49 -2.83 -3.97
N LEU A 50 -13.65 -3.04 -2.66
CA LEU A 50 -12.57 -3.47 -1.77
C LEU A 50 -13.12 -4.45 -0.74
N GLY A 51 -12.41 -5.55 -0.49
CA GLY A 51 -12.86 -6.60 0.43
C GLY A 51 -11.77 -7.62 0.71
N TYR A 52 -11.87 -8.30 1.85
CA TYR A 52 -10.93 -9.34 2.25
C TYR A 52 -11.69 -10.49 2.90
N TYR A 53 -11.49 -11.69 2.36
CA TYR A 53 -12.11 -12.91 2.85
C TYR A 53 -11.06 -13.99 3.05
N LYS A 54 -11.20 -14.73 4.14
CA LYS A 54 -10.36 -15.89 4.41
C LYS A 54 -11.09 -17.12 3.92
N ILE A 55 -10.63 -17.71 2.83
CA ILE A 55 -11.20 -18.96 2.29
C ILE A 55 -10.66 -20.15 3.09
N THR A 56 -9.35 -20.19 3.37
CA THR A 56 -8.70 -21.32 4.07
C THR A 56 -7.54 -20.80 4.95
N LYS A 57 -6.85 -21.68 5.70
CA LYS A 57 -5.67 -21.29 6.51
C LYS A 57 -4.53 -20.68 5.68
N SER A 58 -4.35 -21.11 4.43
CA SER A 58 -3.30 -20.66 3.52
C SER A 58 -3.79 -19.75 2.40
N LEU A 59 -5.10 -19.76 2.08
CA LEU A 59 -5.66 -19.03 0.94
C LEU A 59 -6.56 -17.87 1.37
N TYR A 60 -6.27 -16.70 0.84
CA TYR A 60 -6.99 -15.46 1.08
C TYR A 60 -7.54 -14.90 -0.22
N GLU A 61 -8.76 -14.37 -0.16
CA GLU A 61 -9.40 -13.66 -1.26
C GLU A 61 -9.36 -12.17 -0.95
N VAL A 62 -8.88 -11.39 -1.92
CA VAL A 62 -8.82 -9.94 -1.83
C VAL A 62 -9.58 -9.38 -3.02
N TYR A 63 -10.53 -8.50 -2.75
CA TYR A 63 -11.24 -7.75 -3.77
C TYR A 63 -10.57 -6.40 -3.93
N ILE A 64 -10.20 -6.04 -5.16
CA ILE A 64 -9.66 -4.73 -5.51
C ILE A 64 -10.34 -4.26 -6.80
N CYS A 65 -10.99 -3.10 -6.75
CA CYS A 65 -11.75 -2.49 -7.84
C CYS A 65 -12.75 -3.45 -8.53
N GLY A 66 -13.34 -4.39 -7.79
CA GLY A 66 -14.27 -5.38 -8.34
C GLY A 66 -13.60 -6.62 -8.94
N GLU A 67 -12.27 -6.70 -8.95
CA GLU A 67 -11.52 -7.90 -9.31
C GLU A 67 -11.23 -8.76 -8.08
N LYS A 68 -11.41 -10.09 -8.22
CA LYS A 68 -11.11 -11.09 -7.20
C LYS A 68 -9.66 -11.57 -7.38
N LEU A 69 -8.81 -11.33 -6.38
CA LEU A 69 -7.43 -11.79 -6.31
C LEU A 69 -7.28 -12.87 -5.24
N TYR A 70 -6.62 -13.96 -5.58
CA TYR A 70 -6.33 -15.06 -4.65
C TYR A 70 -4.87 -14.99 -4.20
N VAL A 71 -4.66 -14.81 -2.90
CA VAL A 71 -3.34 -14.75 -2.28
C VAL A 71 -3.11 -16.02 -1.48
N ASP A 72 -2.16 -16.82 -1.95
CA ASP A 72 -1.68 -18.01 -1.25
C ASP A 72 -0.47 -17.66 -0.37
N LYS A 73 -0.66 -17.78 0.94
CA LYS A 73 0.34 -17.43 1.96
C LYS A 73 1.60 -18.28 1.86
N GLU A 74 1.49 -19.55 1.45
CA GLU A 74 2.66 -20.42 1.33
C GLU A 74 3.51 -19.99 0.13
N LYS A 75 2.88 -19.76 -1.03
CA LYS A 75 3.57 -19.26 -2.22
C LYS A 75 4.24 -17.89 -2.00
N VAL A 76 3.58 -17.00 -1.27
CA VAL A 76 4.17 -15.69 -0.92
C VAL A 76 5.36 -15.85 0.00
N LYS A 77 5.27 -16.73 1.01
CA LYS A 77 6.36 -17.00 1.94
C LYS A 77 7.58 -17.59 1.23
N ASP A 78 7.37 -18.53 0.31
CA ASP A 78 8.47 -19.16 -0.44
C ASP A 78 9.17 -18.17 -1.36
N LYS A 79 8.40 -17.33 -2.07
CA LYS A 79 8.97 -16.24 -2.87
C LYS A 79 9.74 -15.24 -2.03
N TYR A 80 9.19 -14.86 -0.87
CA TYR A 80 9.87 -13.95 0.06
C TYR A 80 11.21 -14.53 0.55
N MET A 81 11.22 -15.81 0.95
CA MET A 81 12.45 -16.49 1.40
C MET A 81 13.48 -16.58 0.28
N SER A 82 13.06 -16.85 -0.96
CA SER A 82 13.94 -16.87 -2.12
C SER A 82 14.57 -15.50 -2.39
N ILE A 83 13.77 -14.42 -2.38
CA ILE A 83 14.26 -13.05 -2.56
C ILE A 83 15.23 -12.67 -1.43
N LYS A 84 14.88 -13.00 -0.19
CA LYS A 84 15.75 -12.74 0.97
C LYS A 84 17.10 -13.43 0.81
N ASN A 85 17.12 -14.70 0.42
CA ASN A 85 18.36 -15.43 0.19
C ASN A 85 19.21 -14.78 -0.91
N ASN A 86 18.59 -14.32 -2.01
CA ASN A 86 19.31 -13.64 -3.08
C ASN A 86 19.92 -12.31 -2.62
N ILE A 87 19.20 -11.56 -1.78
CA ILE A 87 19.72 -10.31 -1.19
C ILE A 87 20.88 -10.62 -0.23
N ASP A 88 20.75 -11.64 0.62
CA ASP A 88 21.80 -12.03 1.56
C ASP A 88 23.08 -12.48 0.81
N ILE A 89 22.93 -13.18 -0.31
CA ILE A 89 24.05 -13.56 -1.19
C ILE A 89 24.67 -12.31 -1.81
N PHE A 90 23.86 -11.42 -2.37
CA PHE A 90 24.33 -10.17 -2.97
C PHE A 90 25.11 -9.30 -1.97
N ILE A 91 24.63 -9.17 -0.73
CA ILE A 91 25.31 -8.41 0.33
C ILE A 91 26.67 -9.05 0.64
N LYS A 92 26.73 -10.38 0.77
CA LYS A 92 28.00 -11.10 1.00
C LYS A 92 28.98 -10.89 -0.15
N ASP A 93 28.52 -10.96 -1.39
CA ASP A 93 29.38 -10.75 -2.56
C ASP A 93 29.93 -9.32 -2.63
N VAL A 94 29.12 -8.32 -2.27
CA VAL A 94 29.57 -6.92 -2.18
C VAL A 94 30.60 -6.74 -1.06
N GLN A 95 30.37 -7.32 0.11
CA GLN A 95 31.32 -7.26 1.23
C GLN A 95 32.66 -7.93 0.89
N ASN A 96 32.63 -9.13 0.30
CA ASN A 96 33.84 -9.84 -0.12
C ASN A 96 34.62 -9.09 -1.21
N LYS A 97 33.93 -8.35 -2.10
CA LYS A 97 34.60 -7.48 -3.07
C LYS A 97 35.24 -6.26 -2.41
N ASN A 98 34.60 -5.64 -1.44
CA ASN A 98 35.17 -4.49 -0.74
C ASN A 98 36.42 -4.87 0.08
N GLU A 99 36.45 -6.06 0.70
CA GLU A 99 37.66 -6.56 1.38
C GLU A 99 38.83 -6.83 0.41
N PHE A 100 38.57 -6.98 -0.89
CA PHE A 100 39.59 -7.17 -1.92
C PHE A 100 40.20 -5.85 -2.43
N PHE A 101 39.51 -4.72 -2.24
CA PHE A 101 39.99 -3.38 -2.65
C PHE A 101 40.70 -2.61 -1.52
N ASP A 102 40.59 -3.06 -0.27
CA ASP A 102 41.29 -2.50 0.90
C ASP A 102 42.62 -3.21 1.26
N LYS A 103 43.12 -4.08 0.36
CA LYS A 103 44.47 -4.69 0.43
C LYS A 103 45.35 -4.21 -0.71
#